data_AF-A0A1H8NXZ4-F1
#
_entry.id   AF-A0A1H8NXZ4-F1
#
_cell.length_a   1.000
_cell.length_b   1.000
_cell.length_c   1.000
_cell.angle_alpha   90.00
_cell.angle_beta   90.00
_cell.angle_gamma   90.00
#
_symmetry.space_group_name_H-M   'P 1'
#
loop_
_entity.id
_entity.type
_entity.pdbx_description
1 polymer ?
#
loop_
_entity_poly.entity_id
_entity_poly.type
_entity_poly.pdbx_seq_one_letter_code
_entity_poly.pdbx_strand_id
1 'polypeptide(L)'
;MKITVIGMSHIAALQHAWIKNPHLVNDARFQFIQLRRHEFGMENANYSPEDLADHHRSQLSREITEAANRADLIVLCIRGNILSVIGLTPLPGKVLNLTSSTISDDIQRLLHEDIEIDNKWLRFFSRCTTTTKVIIPPPPPIKSEEWIRAHPGALEERFKLYGIRPASYRLKLWRVYSQMLREQSLLNSTGFIDTPEAVLTDGYLKEIYGSPHPNHANAAYGEIMIHHIVQLIRTPNWITNISLSASRDSNGPEMDKVSLEKRNRQHPYQHLPDRAFWKKAVAETPSSQLDPVGEVKFKIKRSDKVATAGSCFAQHISKRICSMGFHFLVTENCISNDFYNFSARYGNIYTARQLVQLFDRAFGYFCPLDDHWLRSDGNFCDPFRPRIEPGGFESVERLVADRQCHLAAVREMFSQLDIFIFTLGLTECWMSRLDGAVFPIAPGVAGGEFDSMKYEFVNFGVNEIVSDLESFIRKLRLINPRAKLILTVSPVPLVATYEPTHVLAATTYSKSVLRVAADMVSCSYKEVYYFPSFEVITGNYNRGSYFSSDLRSVTEEGIDHVMTVFMRNLTEDSDVSLPQGGMTNTKSVYDKQMQEMVALAQTVCDEELLER
;
A
#
# COMPACT_ATOMS: atom_id res chain seq x y z
N MET A 1 9.73 40.40 -9.91
CA MET A 1 9.48 39.11 -9.22
C MET A 1 10.78 38.55 -8.65
N LYS A 2 10.81 38.07 -7.42
CA LYS A 2 11.96 37.43 -6.76
C LYS A 2 11.78 35.92 -6.79
N ILE A 3 12.72 35.22 -7.42
CA ILE A 3 12.68 33.77 -7.60
C ILE A 3 13.86 33.17 -6.84
N THR A 4 13.59 32.23 -5.94
CA THR A 4 14.64 31.47 -5.24
C THR A 4 14.72 30.08 -5.83
N VAL A 5 15.87 29.73 -6.39
CA VAL A 5 16.15 28.38 -6.89
C VAL A 5 16.90 27.60 -5.82
N ILE A 6 16.38 26.44 -5.43
CA ILE A 6 16.95 25.57 -4.40
C ILE A 6 17.21 24.21 -5.02
N GLY A 7 18.41 23.67 -4.89
CA GLY A 7 18.71 22.39 -5.53
C GLY A 7 20.11 21.84 -5.27
N MET A 8 20.38 20.68 -5.87
CA MET A 8 21.65 19.97 -5.76
C MET A 8 22.49 20.17 -7.03
N SER A 9 22.59 19.17 -7.90
CA SER A 9 23.47 19.25 -9.07
C SER A 9 22.86 19.99 -10.26
N HIS A 10 21.54 19.90 -10.48
CA HIS A 10 20.90 20.51 -11.65
C HIS A 10 20.78 22.04 -11.58
N ILE A 11 20.85 22.62 -10.38
CA ILE A 11 20.84 24.07 -10.17
C ILE A 11 22.01 24.77 -10.87
N ALA A 12 23.12 24.05 -11.10
CA ALA A 12 24.36 24.62 -11.64
C ALA A 12 24.17 25.22 -13.04
N ALA A 13 23.35 24.61 -13.90
CA ALA A 13 23.09 25.14 -15.24
C ALA A 13 22.41 26.52 -15.18
N LEU A 14 21.37 26.65 -14.35
CA LEU A 14 20.65 27.91 -14.15
C LEU A 14 21.52 28.95 -13.43
N GLN A 15 22.29 28.52 -12.43
CA GLN A 15 23.18 29.40 -11.68
C GLN A 15 24.28 29.97 -12.58
N HIS A 16 24.92 29.14 -13.41
CA HIS A 16 25.94 29.59 -14.36
C HIS A 16 25.36 30.53 -15.41
N ALA A 17 24.16 30.23 -15.94
CA ALA A 17 23.46 31.11 -16.87
C ALA A 17 23.22 32.50 -16.26
N TRP A 18 22.70 32.54 -15.03
CA TRP A 18 22.41 33.79 -14.33
C TRP A 18 23.66 34.58 -13.95
N ILE A 19 24.73 33.92 -13.51
CA ILE A 19 26.01 34.59 -13.21
C ILE A 19 26.61 35.20 -14.49
N LYS A 20 26.53 34.47 -15.61
CA LYS A 20 27.05 34.94 -16.91
C LYS A 20 26.24 36.11 -17.46
N ASN A 21 24.92 36.13 -17.23
CA ASN A 21 24.04 37.22 -17.64
C ASN A 21 22.98 37.54 -16.56
N PRO A 22 23.30 38.41 -15.59
CA PRO A 22 22.37 38.79 -14.51
C PRO A 22 21.15 39.60 -14.98
N HIS A 23 21.15 40.06 -16.23
CA HIS A 23 20.05 40.81 -16.86
C HIS A 23 19.35 39.98 -17.95
N LEU A 24 19.49 38.65 -17.91
CA LEU A 24 18.87 37.74 -18.87
C LEU A 24 17.35 37.96 -19.01
N VAL A 25 16.70 38.39 -17.91
CA VAL A 25 15.30 38.76 -17.87
C VAL A 25 15.14 40.09 -17.11
N ASN A 26 14.32 41.00 -17.64
CA ASN A 26 14.20 42.36 -17.09
C ASN A 26 13.33 42.45 -15.82
N ASP A 27 12.39 41.52 -15.62
CA ASP A 27 11.32 41.64 -14.61
C ASP A 27 11.41 40.60 -13.47
N ALA A 28 12.49 39.82 -13.43
CA ALA A 28 12.73 38.81 -12.41
C ALA A 28 14.17 38.86 -11.87
N ARG A 29 14.35 38.55 -10.58
CA ARG A 29 15.64 38.40 -9.94
C ARG A 29 15.76 37.01 -9.35
N PHE A 30 16.87 36.33 -9.64
CA PHE A 30 17.13 34.98 -9.16
C PHE A 30 18.11 34.97 -7.99
N GLN A 31 17.79 34.17 -6.97
CA GLN A 31 18.67 33.78 -5.87
C GLN A 31 18.86 32.27 -5.91
N PHE A 32 20.05 31.77 -5.53
CA PHE A 32 20.38 30.35 -5.61
C PHE A 32 20.83 29.80 -4.24
N ILE A 33 20.24 28.68 -3.82
CA ILE A 33 20.63 27.92 -2.63
C ILE A 33 21.07 26.53 -3.06
N GLN A 34 22.37 26.25 -2.88
CA GLN A 34 23.00 24.98 -3.22
C GLN A 34 22.94 24.06 -1.99
N LEU A 35 22.18 22.97 -2.08
CA LEU A 35 21.98 22.05 -0.96
C LEU A 35 23.22 21.22 -0.62
N ARG A 36 24.20 21.10 -1.54
CA ARG A 36 25.46 20.37 -1.31
C ARG A 36 26.55 21.20 -0.61
N ARG A 37 26.23 22.33 0.01
CA ARG A 37 27.22 23.07 0.81
C ARG A 37 27.58 22.27 2.06
N HIS A 38 28.86 22.29 2.44
CA HIS A 38 29.38 21.59 3.61
C HIS A 38 28.61 21.95 4.90
N GLU A 39 28.14 23.19 5.01
CA GLU A 39 27.34 23.70 6.14
C GLU A 39 26.00 22.98 6.35
N PHE A 40 25.51 22.23 5.37
CA PHE A 40 24.29 21.41 5.51
C PHE A 40 24.58 19.92 5.75
N GLY A 41 25.85 19.50 5.87
CA GLY A 41 26.21 18.12 6.21
C GLY A 41 25.83 17.06 5.17
N MET A 42 25.66 17.45 3.91
CA MET A 42 25.14 16.60 2.84
C MET A 42 26.17 15.65 2.22
N GLU A 43 27.37 15.57 2.79
CA GLU A 43 28.50 14.78 2.30
C GLU A 43 28.45 13.30 2.77
N ASN A 44 27.67 12.99 3.82
CA ASN A 44 27.60 11.66 4.46
C ASN A 44 26.18 11.06 4.60
N ALA A 45 25.15 11.69 4.06
CA ALA A 45 23.75 11.23 4.13
C ALA A 45 23.38 10.43 2.87
N ASN A 46 22.38 9.53 2.93
CA ASN A 46 21.76 8.93 1.74
C ASN A 46 20.93 9.95 0.92
N TYR A 47 21.34 11.23 0.95
CA TYR A 47 20.73 12.38 0.31
C TYR A 47 19.26 12.62 0.72
N SER A 48 18.83 12.15 1.89
CA SER A 48 17.52 12.40 2.48
C SER A 48 17.60 13.52 3.55
N PRO A 49 16.60 14.42 3.64
CA PRO A 49 16.59 15.46 4.68
C PRO A 49 16.43 14.87 6.10
N GLU A 50 15.92 13.64 6.21
CA GLU A 50 15.72 12.94 7.48
C GLU A 50 17.01 12.32 8.05
N ASP A 51 18.04 12.20 7.22
CA ASP A 51 19.34 11.64 7.63
C ASP A 51 20.30 12.75 8.13
N LEU A 52 19.91 14.02 7.97
CA LEU A 52 20.70 15.16 8.41
C LEU A 52 20.70 15.25 9.94
N ALA A 53 21.88 15.44 10.52
CA ALA A 53 22.02 15.78 11.93
C ALA A 53 21.15 17.00 12.28
N ASP A 54 20.55 17.02 13.48
CA ASP A 54 19.52 18.00 13.85
C ASP A 54 19.96 19.47 13.68
N HIS A 55 21.23 19.77 13.99
CA HIS A 55 21.79 21.11 13.81
C HIS A 55 21.85 21.51 12.33
N HIS A 56 22.30 20.62 11.44
CA HIS A 56 22.31 20.87 9.99
C HIS A 56 20.88 20.99 9.44
N ARG A 57 19.96 20.16 9.91
CA ARG A 57 18.55 20.19 9.49
C ARG A 57 17.86 21.49 9.91
N SER A 58 18.10 21.94 11.13
CA SER A 58 17.57 23.21 11.65
C SER A 58 18.17 24.41 10.93
N GLN A 59 19.48 24.40 10.65
CA GLN A 59 20.14 25.43 9.86
C GLN A 59 19.55 25.51 8.45
N LEU A 60 19.43 24.36 7.77
CA LEU A 60 18.85 24.27 6.44
C LEU A 60 17.40 24.76 6.41
N SER A 61 16.58 24.33 7.38
CA SER A 61 15.19 24.80 7.49
C SER A 61 15.13 26.31 7.66
N ARG A 62 16.00 26.90 8.49
CA ARG A 62 16.04 28.35 8.74
C ARG A 62 16.38 29.11 7.47
N GLU A 63 17.44 28.72 6.75
CA GLU A 63 17.86 29.39 5.52
C GLU A 63 16.78 29.31 4.43
N ILE A 64 16.12 28.15 4.28
CA ILE A 64 15.01 27.99 3.34
C ILE A 64 13.85 28.91 3.74
N THR A 65 13.43 28.92 5.01
CA THR A 65 12.34 29.78 5.47
C THR A 65 12.65 31.27 5.24
N GLU A 66 13.87 31.72 5.55
CA GLU A 66 14.29 33.10 5.33
C GLU A 66 14.35 33.49 3.85
N ALA A 67 14.79 32.59 2.99
CA ALA A 67 14.81 32.82 1.55
C ALA A 67 13.39 32.80 0.96
N ALA A 68 12.53 31.91 1.45
CA ALA A 68 11.15 31.79 1.03
C ALA A 68 10.30 33.02 1.40
N ASN A 69 10.51 33.59 2.58
CA ASN A 69 9.84 34.82 3.02
C ASN A 69 10.17 36.04 2.14
N ARG A 70 11.26 35.98 1.38
CA ARG A 70 11.70 37.05 0.47
C ARG A 70 11.40 36.73 -1.00
N ALA A 71 10.86 35.56 -1.30
CA ALA A 71 10.63 35.07 -2.65
C ALA A 71 9.14 35.11 -3.01
N ASP A 72 8.85 35.47 -4.26
CA ASP A 72 7.52 35.33 -4.85
C ASP A 72 7.29 33.89 -5.36
N LEU A 73 8.38 33.16 -5.66
CA LEU A 73 8.36 31.79 -6.13
C LEU A 73 9.63 31.03 -5.73
N ILE A 74 9.46 29.76 -5.38
CA ILE A 74 10.54 28.81 -5.17
C ILE A 74 10.60 27.81 -6.32
N VAL A 75 11.77 27.68 -6.94
CA VAL A 75 12.05 26.67 -7.99
C VAL A 75 12.94 25.59 -7.40
N LEU A 76 12.47 24.35 -7.38
CA LEU A 76 13.16 23.19 -6.85
C LEU A 76 13.87 22.44 -7.97
N CYS A 77 15.18 22.22 -7.80
CA CYS A 77 16.04 21.42 -8.65
C CYS A 77 16.63 20.28 -7.81
N ILE A 78 15.77 19.40 -7.29
CA ILE A 78 16.17 18.33 -6.36
C ILE A 78 16.54 17.05 -7.09
N ARG A 79 17.66 16.44 -6.66
CA ARG A 79 18.18 15.12 -7.08
C ARG A 79 18.04 14.86 -8.59
N GLY A 80 18.08 13.60 -9.04
CA GLY A 80 17.94 13.21 -10.45
C GLY A 80 19.23 12.97 -11.24
N ASN A 81 20.40 13.41 -10.77
CA ASN A 81 21.70 13.03 -11.37
C ASN A 81 22.00 11.52 -11.27
N ILE A 82 21.56 10.90 -10.17
CA ILE A 82 21.72 9.46 -9.93
C ILE A 82 21.03 8.64 -11.03
N LEU A 83 19.94 9.16 -11.58
CA LEU A 83 19.18 8.55 -12.67
C LEU A 83 19.89 8.65 -13.99
N SER A 84 20.52 9.78 -14.26
CA SER A 84 21.40 9.92 -15.43
C SER A 84 22.53 8.89 -15.36
N VAL A 85 23.12 8.67 -14.18
CA VAL A 85 24.16 7.66 -13.97
C VAL A 85 23.62 6.22 -14.15
N ILE A 86 22.50 5.87 -13.51
CA ILE A 86 21.83 4.56 -13.65
C ILE A 86 21.40 4.31 -15.10
N GLY A 87 20.91 5.35 -15.75
CA GLY A 87 20.48 5.33 -17.14
C GLY A 87 21.65 5.11 -18.09
N LEU A 88 22.81 5.70 -17.85
CA LEU A 88 23.97 5.61 -18.72
C LEU A 88 24.73 4.28 -18.61
N THR A 89 24.89 3.75 -17.40
CA THR A 89 25.69 2.54 -17.15
C THR A 89 25.08 1.70 -16.03
N PRO A 90 25.13 0.35 -16.10
CA PRO A 90 24.78 -0.52 -14.97
C PRO A 90 25.51 -0.16 -13.66
N LEU A 91 24.84 -0.34 -12.53
CA LEU A 91 25.45 -0.32 -11.19
C LEU A 91 25.88 -1.74 -10.80
N PRO A 92 27.03 -1.93 -10.14
CA PRO A 92 27.40 -3.22 -9.55
C PRO A 92 26.30 -3.71 -8.60
N GLY A 93 25.83 -4.95 -8.76
CA GLY A 93 24.76 -5.54 -7.94
C GLY A 93 23.32 -5.22 -8.36
N LYS A 94 23.10 -4.28 -9.31
CA LYS A 94 21.79 -4.03 -9.95
C LYS A 94 21.86 -4.38 -11.43
N VAL A 95 22.01 -5.67 -11.75
CA VAL A 95 21.94 -6.17 -13.13
C VAL A 95 20.48 -6.48 -13.46
N LEU A 96 19.91 -5.74 -14.39
CA LEU A 96 18.60 -6.02 -14.97
C LEU A 96 18.80 -6.40 -16.43
N ASN A 97 18.47 -7.64 -16.80
CA ASN A 97 18.36 -8.07 -18.19
C ASN A 97 17.02 -7.56 -18.73
N LEU A 98 17.04 -6.41 -19.40
CA LEU A 98 15.83 -5.77 -19.91
C LEU A 98 15.75 -5.96 -21.42
N THR A 99 14.97 -6.95 -21.86
CA THR A 99 14.46 -7.04 -23.23
C THR A 99 13.19 -6.20 -23.37
N SER A 100 12.86 -5.80 -24.60
CA SER A 100 12.06 -4.62 -24.93
C SER A 100 10.55 -4.65 -24.61
N SER A 101 10.03 -5.62 -23.84
CA SER A 101 8.57 -5.83 -23.66
C SER A 101 7.99 -5.63 -22.24
N THR A 102 8.78 -5.45 -21.18
CA THR A 102 8.27 -5.31 -19.78
C THR A 102 8.67 -3.99 -19.08
N ILE A 103 8.97 -2.95 -19.85
CA ILE A 103 9.83 -1.86 -19.41
C ILE A 103 9.17 -0.86 -18.39
N SER A 104 7.88 -0.94 -18.04
CA SER A 104 7.28 0.05 -17.12
C SER A 104 7.44 -0.33 -15.64
N ASP A 105 7.01 -1.53 -15.26
CA ASP A 105 6.91 -1.92 -13.84
C ASP A 105 8.28 -2.14 -13.20
N ASP A 106 9.22 -2.74 -13.93
CA ASP A 106 10.58 -2.98 -13.43
C ASP A 106 11.38 -1.67 -13.29
N ILE A 107 11.13 -0.71 -14.18
CA ILE A 107 11.68 0.65 -14.05
C ILE A 107 11.03 1.38 -12.87
N GLN A 108 9.71 1.29 -12.70
CA GLN A 108 9.04 1.90 -11.54
C GLN A 108 9.54 1.33 -10.22
N ARG A 109 9.74 0.00 -10.12
CA ARG A 109 10.36 -0.61 -8.93
C ARG A 109 11.79 -0.13 -8.70
N LEU A 110 12.59 -0.01 -9.76
CA LEU A 110 13.96 0.52 -9.66
C LEU A 110 13.97 1.97 -9.15
N LEU A 111 13.00 2.77 -9.56
CA LEU A 111 12.89 4.19 -9.23
C LEU A 111 12.16 4.48 -7.91
N HIS A 112 11.53 3.48 -7.29
CA HIS A 112 10.69 3.68 -6.11
C HIS A 112 11.48 4.24 -4.92
N GLU A 113 12.68 3.71 -4.65
CA GLU A 113 13.54 4.22 -3.58
C GLU A 113 13.96 5.68 -3.85
N ASP A 114 14.31 5.98 -5.10
CA ASP A 114 14.74 7.31 -5.50
C ASP A 114 13.62 8.34 -5.42
N ILE A 115 12.40 7.97 -5.84
CA ILE A 115 11.25 8.88 -5.78
C ILE A 115 10.80 9.14 -4.34
N GLU A 116 10.91 8.15 -3.46
CA GLU A 116 10.52 8.33 -2.06
C GLU A 116 11.45 9.32 -1.34
N ILE A 117 12.74 9.32 -1.68
CA ILE A 117 13.67 10.35 -1.16
C ILE A 117 13.29 11.74 -1.71
N ASP A 118 12.86 11.84 -2.97
CA ASP A 118 12.39 13.12 -3.53
C ASP A 118 11.10 13.60 -2.84
N ASN A 119 10.20 12.68 -2.50
CA ASN A 119 8.99 12.93 -1.72
C ASN A 119 9.33 13.46 -0.31
N LYS A 120 10.35 12.90 0.35
CA LYS A 120 10.85 13.42 1.64
C LYS A 120 11.34 14.86 1.53
N TRP A 121 12.04 15.20 0.44
CA TRP A 121 12.43 16.59 0.17
C TRP A 121 11.23 17.51 -0.04
N LEU A 122 10.26 17.10 -0.85
CA LEU A 122 9.04 17.89 -1.08
C LEU A 122 8.29 18.17 0.22
N ARG A 123 8.12 17.15 1.08
CA ARG A 123 7.53 17.30 2.42
C ARG A 123 8.35 18.24 3.31
N PHE A 124 9.67 18.13 3.27
CA PHE A 124 10.56 19.01 4.02
C PHE A 124 10.36 20.49 3.62
N PHE A 125 10.36 20.81 2.31
CA PHE A 125 10.11 22.18 1.84
C PHE A 125 8.72 22.69 2.21
N SER A 126 7.69 21.82 2.15
CA SER A 126 6.33 22.18 2.55
C SER A 126 6.22 22.54 4.04
N ARG A 127 7.06 21.96 4.90
CA ARG A 127 7.16 22.36 6.32
C ARG A 127 7.91 23.67 6.51
N CYS A 128 8.91 23.95 5.68
CA CYS A 128 9.71 25.17 5.79
C CYS A 128 8.96 26.44 5.30
N THR A 129 8.02 26.31 4.37
CA THR A 129 7.36 27.47 3.76
C THR A 129 6.05 27.18 3.03
N THR A 130 5.13 28.16 3.09
CA THR A 130 3.89 28.23 2.32
C THR A 130 4.03 28.93 0.97
N THR A 131 5.18 29.56 0.67
CA THR A 131 5.47 30.20 -0.63
C THR A 131 5.23 29.20 -1.77
N THR A 132 4.70 29.68 -2.90
CA THR A 132 4.47 28.86 -4.09
C THR A 132 5.77 28.18 -4.53
N LYS A 133 5.69 26.86 -4.74
CA LYS A 133 6.81 26.01 -5.12
C LYS A 133 6.53 25.38 -6.48
N VAL A 134 7.55 25.30 -7.30
CA VAL A 134 7.56 24.52 -8.54
C VAL A 134 8.82 23.66 -8.59
N ILE A 135 8.75 22.50 -9.22
CA ILE A 135 9.89 21.62 -9.45
C ILE A 135 10.18 21.51 -10.95
N ILE A 136 11.46 21.45 -11.31
CA ILE A 136 11.92 21.11 -12.66
C ILE A 136 12.61 19.73 -12.65
N PRO A 137 12.36 18.86 -13.64
CA PRO A 137 13.04 17.58 -13.75
C PRO A 137 14.53 17.75 -14.14
N PRO A 138 15.37 16.70 -13.99
CA PRO A 138 16.68 16.63 -14.65
C PRO A 138 16.60 16.97 -16.13
N PRO A 139 17.69 17.50 -16.73
CA PRO A 139 17.81 17.55 -18.17
C PRO A 139 17.60 16.14 -18.79
N PRO A 140 16.90 16.03 -19.93
CA PRO A 140 16.78 14.77 -20.65
C PRO A 140 18.14 14.21 -21.10
N PRO A 141 18.22 12.91 -21.38
CA PRO A 141 19.47 12.30 -21.82
C PRO A 141 19.85 12.74 -23.25
N ILE A 142 21.15 12.73 -23.55
CA ILE A 142 21.69 13.01 -24.90
C ILE A 142 21.60 11.75 -25.77
N LYS A 143 21.10 11.84 -27.00
CA LYS A 143 20.88 10.66 -27.86
C LYS A 143 22.20 9.97 -28.26
N SER A 144 23.15 10.74 -28.80
CA SER A 144 24.40 10.23 -29.41
C SER A 144 25.29 9.52 -28.38
N GLU A 145 25.71 8.30 -28.73
CA GLU A 145 26.70 7.56 -27.96
C GLU A 145 28.10 8.12 -28.21
N GLU A 146 28.40 8.55 -29.44
CA GLU A 146 29.67 9.17 -29.83
C GLU A 146 29.93 10.42 -28.99
N TRP A 147 28.92 11.28 -28.83
CA TRP A 147 29.02 12.45 -27.99
C TRP A 147 29.28 12.08 -26.52
N ILE A 148 28.59 11.06 -25.98
CA ILE A 148 28.78 10.61 -24.59
C ILE A 148 30.20 10.08 -24.38
N ARG A 149 30.74 9.35 -25.36
CA ARG A 149 32.12 8.84 -25.33
C ARG A 149 33.16 9.96 -25.44
N ALA A 150 32.87 11.02 -26.18
CA ALA A 150 33.72 12.20 -26.27
C ALA A 150 33.70 13.07 -24.99
N HIS A 151 32.65 12.94 -24.17
CA HIS A 151 32.45 13.75 -22.96
C HIS A 151 32.15 12.87 -21.73
N PRO A 152 33.01 11.91 -21.35
CA PRO A 152 32.65 10.87 -20.39
C PRO A 152 32.60 11.36 -18.93
N GLY A 153 33.33 12.42 -18.60
CA GLY A 153 33.48 12.91 -17.23
C GLY A 153 33.96 11.85 -16.26
N ALA A 154 33.44 11.88 -15.02
CA ALA A 154 33.77 10.90 -13.98
C ALA A 154 33.26 9.46 -14.27
N LEU A 155 32.59 9.22 -15.40
CA LEU A 155 32.06 7.91 -15.79
C LEU A 155 32.94 7.16 -16.80
N GLU A 156 34.08 7.71 -17.20
CA GLU A 156 34.94 7.12 -18.24
C GLU A 156 35.30 5.65 -17.97
N GLU A 157 35.82 5.35 -16.77
CA GLU A 157 36.16 3.98 -16.36
C GLU A 157 34.95 3.05 -16.35
N ARG A 158 33.76 3.58 -16.00
CA ARG A 158 32.53 2.78 -16.00
C ARG A 158 32.05 2.46 -17.41
N PHE A 159 32.20 3.38 -18.36
CA PHE A 159 31.88 3.11 -19.76
C PHE A 159 32.83 2.08 -20.39
N LYS A 160 34.10 2.06 -19.97
CA LYS A 160 35.05 1.00 -20.36
C LYS A 160 34.63 -0.37 -19.82
N LEU A 161 34.18 -0.42 -18.56
CA LEU A 161 33.83 -1.68 -17.89
C LEU A 161 32.45 -2.24 -18.27
N TYR A 162 31.45 -1.39 -18.43
CA TYR A 162 30.05 -1.81 -18.53
C TYR A 162 29.33 -1.33 -19.79
N GLY A 163 29.99 -0.55 -20.64
CA GLY A 163 29.39 0.05 -21.83
C GLY A 163 28.37 1.16 -21.51
N ILE A 164 27.80 1.73 -22.57
CA ILE A 164 26.75 2.74 -22.49
C ILE A 164 25.41 2.07 -22.83
N ARG A 165 24.38 2.32 -22.02
CA ARG A 165 23.04 1.75 -22.28
C ARG A 165 22.37 2.41 -23.50
N PRO A 166 21.48 1.67 -24.21
CA PRO A 166 20.80 2.19 -25.40
C PRO A 166 20.06 3.51 -25.15
N ALA A 167 20.04 4.40 -26.15
CA ALA A 167 19.36 5.70 -26.07
C ALA A 167 17.89 5.58 -25.69
N SER A 168 17.16 4.61 -26.26
CA SER A 168 15.76 4.35 -25.96
C SER A 168 15.52 3.98 -24.49
N TYR A 169 16.45 3.24 -23.87
CA TYR A 169 16.41 2.91 -22.45
C TYR A 169 16.55 4.16 -21.58
N ARG A 170 17.56 4.98 -21.89
CA ARG A 170 17.86 6.23 -21.18
C ARG A 170 16.66 7.18 -21.22
N LEU A 171 16.06 7.35 -22.39
CA LEU A 171 14.88 8.19 -22.56
C LEU A 171 13.67 7.64 -21.81
N LYS A 172 13.44 6.32 -21.87
CA LYS A 172 12.32 5.70 -21.16
C LYS A 172 12.44 5.83 -19.64
N LEU A 173 13.64 5.60 -19.10
CA LEU A 173 13.93 5.80 -17.67
C LEU A 173 13.65 7.26 -17.24
N TRP A 174 14.14 8.23 -18.01
CA TRP A 174 13.93 9.65 -17.72
C TRP A 174 12.45 10.05 -17.79
N ARG A 175 11.69 9.53 -18.76
CA ARG A 175 10.23 9.78 -18.88
C ARG A 175 9.46 9.24 -17.69
N VAL A 176 9.70 7.98 -17.31
CA VAL A 176 9.03 7.35 -16.16
C VAL A 176 9.35 8.10 -14.88
N TYR A 177 10.62 8.45 -14.64
CA TYR A 177 10.98 9.25 -13.48
C TYR A 177 10.32 10.63 -13.48
N SER A 178 10.35 11.36 -14.60
CA SER A 178 9.77 12.70 -14.69
C SER A 178 8.26 12.68 -14.45
N GLN A 179 7.58 11.61 -14.90
CA GLN A 179 6.17 11.39 -14.60
C GLN A 179 5.94 11.13 -13.10
N MET A 180 6.70 10.21 -12.49
CA MET A 180 6.58 9.93 -11.05
C MET A 180 6.88 11.18 -10.20
N LEU A 181 7.86 12.00 -10.60
CA LEU A 181 8.20 13.25 -9.93
C LEU A 181 7.07 14.28 -10.03
N ARG A 182 6.41 14.38 -11.19
CA ARG A 182 5.21 15.22 -11.36
C ARG A 182 4.09 14.78 -10.43
N GLU A 183 3.82 13.47 -10.38
CA GLU A 183 2.76 12.93 -9.51
C GLU A 183 3.04 13.25 -8.03
N GLN A 184 4.28 13.02 -7.56
CA GLN A 184 4.65 13.35 -6.18
C GLN A 184 4.67 14.85 -5.90
N SER A 185 5.06 15.69 -6.88
CA SER A 185 5.04 17.14 -6.68
C SER A 185 3.62 17.67 -6.48
N LEU A 186 2.66 17.18 -7.28
CA LEU A 186 1.25 17.55 -7.15
C LEU A 186 0.65 17.14 -5.80
N LEU A 187 0.97 15.93 -5.32
CA LEU A 187 0.55 15.46 -3.98
C LEU A 187 1.09 16.34 -2.85
N ASN A 188 2.23 17.00 -3.06
CA ASN A 188 2.86 17.91 -2.11
C ASN A 188 2.58 19.40 -2.42
N SER A 189 1.53 19.71 -3.17
CA SER A 189 1.15 21.09 -3.56
C SER A 189 2.29 21.88 -4.20
N THR A 190 3.13 21.20 -4.98
CA THR A 190 4.27 21.74 -5.71
C THR A 190 4.02 21.57 -7.21
N GLY A 191 3.97 22.69 -7.95
CA GLY A 191 3.76 22.65 -9.40
C GLY A 191 4.92 22.00 -10.13
N PHE A 192 4.71 21.52 -11.36
CA PHE A 192 5.76 20.91 -12.18
C PHE A 192 5.98 21.74 -13.44
N ILE A 193 7.24 22.06 -13.75
CA ILE A 193 7.62 22.76 -14.98
C ILE A 193 8.30 21.78 -15.93
N ASP A 194 7.71 21.63 -17.10
CA ASP A 194 8.21 20.77 -18.16
C ASP A 194 9.52 21.26 -18.78
N THR A 195 10.27 20.32 -19.37
CA THR A 195 11.43 20.70 -20.18
C THR A 195 10.95 21.33 -21.49
N PRO A 196 11.42 22.54 -21.86
CA PRO A 196 10.93 23.23 -23.05
C PRO A 196 11.38 22.53 -24.34
N GLU A 197 10.46 22.33 -25.28
CA GLU A 197 10.72 21.72 -26.60
C GLU A 197 11.91 22.35 -27.36
N ALA A 198 12.21 23.63 -27.11
CA ALA A 198 13.35 24.33 -27.70
C ALA A 198 14.70 23.62 -27.44
N VAL A 199 14.82 22.86 -26.35
CA VAL A 199 16.06 22.13 -26.00
C VAL A 199 16.06 20.67 -26.47
N LEU A 200 14.98 20.22 -27.10
CA LEU A 200 14.76 18.81 -27.44
C LEU A 200 14.90 18.50 -28.93
N THR A 201 15.32 17.28 -29.23
CA THR A 201 15.21 16.65 -30.56
C THR A 201 14.87 15.18 -30.36
N ASP A 202 13.73 14.74 -30.90
CA ASP A 202 13.15 13.41 -30.64
C ASP A 202 12.96 13.07 -29.14
N GLY A 203 12.74 14.09 -28.30
CA GLY A 203 12.64 13.94 -26.84
C GLY A 203 13.98 13.80 -26.11
N TYR A 204 15.11 13.87 -26.82
CA TYR A 204 16.46 13.90 -26.23
C TYR A 204 16.97 15.33 -26.13
N LEU A 205 17.88 15.59 -25.18
CA LEU A 205 18.55 16.88 -25.08
C LEU A 205 19.48 17.09 -26.29
N LYS A 206 19.37 18.25 -26.95
CA LYS A 206 20.30 18.62 -28.02
C LYS A 206 21.72 18.71 -27.47
N GLU A 207 22.69 18.19 -28.20
CA GLU A 207 24.10 18.11 -27.79
C GLU A 207 24.70 19.48 -27.43
N ILE A 208 24.27 20.56 -28.10
CA ILE A 208 24.67 21.95 -27.80
C ILE A 208 24.31 22.40 -26.38
N TYR A 209 23.37 21.71 -25.72
CA TYR A 209 22.93 21.97 -24.35
C TYR A 209 23.57 21.03 -23.33
N GLY A 210 24.37 20.05 -23.77
CA GLY A 210 25.15 19.18 -22.91
C GLY A 210 26.32 19.91 -22.24
N SER A 211 26.58 19.56 -20.98
CA SER A 211 27.82 19.93 -20.27
C SER A 211 28.98 19.03 -20.76
N PRO A 212 30.26 19.31 -20.46
CA PRO A 212 31.37 18.37 -20.77
C PRO A 212 31.29 17.00 -20.06
N HIS A 213 30.16 16.68 -19.42
CA HIS A 213 29.82 15.43 -18.77
C HIS A 213 28.37 15.07 -19.12
N PRO A 214 28.02 13.78 -19.29
CA PRO A 214 26.75 13.37 -19.90
C PRO A 214 25.55 13.43 -18.93
N ASN A 215 25.81 13.76 -17.66
CA ASN A 215 24.78 13.85 -16.61
C ASN A 215 24.26 15.27 -16.37
N HIS A 216 24.85 16.29 -17.00
CA HIS A 216 24.51 17.68 -16.74
C HIS A 216 24.26 18.44 -18.04
N ALA A 217 23.40 19.46 -17.95
CA ALA A 217 23.28 20.46 -18.99
C ALA A 217 24.22 21.65 -18.73
N ASN A 218 24.50 22.43 -19.77
CA ASN A 218 25.38 23.59 -19.70
C ASN A 218 24.62 24.91 -19.42
N ALA A 219 25.34 26.04 -19.41
CA ALA A 219 24.74 27.34 -19.16
C ALA A 219 23.72 27.75 -20.24
N ALA A 220 23.88 27.35 -21.50
CA ALA A 220 22.92 27.68 -22.56
C ALA A 220 21.56 27.01 -22.32
N TYR A 221 21.54 25.78 -21.78
CA TYR A 221 20.30 25.17 -21.29
C TYR A 221 19.68 25.97 -20.15
N GLY A 222 20.51 26.43 -19.20
CA GLY A 222 20.08 27.27 -18.09
C GLY A 222 19.43 28.58 -18.54
N GLU A 223 19.95 29.21 -19.60
CA GLU A 223 19.38 30.42 -20.18
C GLU A 223 17.96 30.17 -20.72
N ILE A 224 17.77 29.09 -21.47
CA ILE A 224 16.45 28.69 -21.99
C ILE A 224 15.47 28.37 -20.85
N MET A 225 15.92 27.66 -19.80
CA MET A 225 15.09 27.35 -18.64
C MET A 225 14.67 28.62 -17.87
N ILE A 226 15.56 29.59 -17.66
CA ILE A 226 15.22 30.85 -16.99
C ILE A 226 14.16 31.62 -17.80
N HIS A 227 14.33 31.73 -19.12
CA HIS A 227 13.32 32.34 -19.98
C HIS A 227 11.99 31.60 -19.90
N HIS A 228 12.02 30.27 -19.94
CA HIS A 228 10.82 29.44 -19.89
C HIS A 228 10.06 29.62 -18.58
N ILE A 229 10.75 29.60 -17.44
CA ILE A 229 10.18 29.83 -16.10
C ILE A 229 9.47 31.19 -16.07
N VAL A 230 10.16 32.26 -16.48
CA VAL A 230 9.60 33.62 -16.45
C VAL A 230 8.43 33.78 -17.43
N GLN A 231 8.49 33.16 -18.61
CA GLN A 231 7.39 33.17 -19.57
C GLN A 231 6.15 32.46 -19.03
N LEU A 232 6.31 31.27 -18.43
CA LEU A 232 5.20 30.52 -17.86
C LEU A 232 4.47 31.32 -16.79
N ILE A 233 5.21 31.97 -15.90
CA ILE A 233 4.65 32.73 -14.77
C ILE A 233 3.88 33.99 -15.23
N ARG A 234 4.15 34.48 -16.44
CA ARG A 234 3.40 35.60 -17.04
C ARG A 234 2.04 35.19 -17.58
N THR A 235 1.77 33.89 -17.73
CA THR A 235 0.47 33.42 -18.25
C THR A 235 -0.63 33.59 -17.19
N PRO A 236 -1.83 34.08 -17.56
CA PRO A 236 -2.97 34.09 -16.65
C PRO A 236 -3.25 32.68 -16.12
N ASN A 237 -3.51 32.57 -14.81
CA ASN A 237 -3.73 31.29 -14.13
C ASN A 237 -2.54 30.31 -14.27
N TRP A 238 -1.30 30.79 -14.40
CA TRP A 238 -0.12 29.93 -14.53
C TRP A 238 -0.01 28.88 -13.40
N ILE A 239 -0.41 29.23 -12.17
CA ILE A 239 -0.48 28.33 -11.01
C ILE A 239 -1.47 27.17 -11.26
N THR A 240 -2.61 27.47 -11.87
CA THR A 240 -3.61 26.47 -12.26
C THR A 240 -3.11 25.65 -13.46
N ASN A 241 -2.43 26.28 -14.43
CA ASN A 241 -1.92 25.62 -15.64
C ASN A 241 -0.78 24.63 -15.36
N ILE A 242 0.13 24.94 -14.43
CA ILE A 242 1.18 24.01 -13.98
C ILE A 242 0.66 22.89 -13.06
N SER A 243 -0.56 23.05 -12.52
CA SER A 243 -1.25 22.02 -11.73
C SER A 243 -2.15 21.11 -12.60
N LEU A 244 -2.48 21.53 -13.84
CA LEU A 244 -3.43 20.87 -14.75
C LEU A 244 -2.78 20.25 -16.01
N SER A 245 -1.47 20.38 -16.23
CA SER A 245 -0.79 19.92 -17.46
C SER A 245 -0.67 18.39 -17.63
N ALA A 246 -1.43 17.59 -16.88
CA ALA A 246 -1.48 16.12 -16.99
C ALA A 246 -2.11 15.57 -18.30
N SER A 247 -2.35 16.40 -19.31
CA SER A 247 -2.95 15.92 -20.57
C SER A 247 -2.56 16.77 -21.78
N ARG A 248 -1.39 16.50 -22.36
CA ARG A 248 -1.08 16.69 -23.79
C ARG A 248 0.37 16.28 -24.00
N ASP A 249 0.58 15.15 -24.69
CA ASP A 249 1.68 14.99 -25.64
C ASP A 249 1.45 13.74 -26.51
N SER A 250 1.03 13.98 -27.75
CA SER A 250 1.34 13.13 -28.92
C SER A 250 1.14 13.94 -30.22
N ASN A 251 2.25 14.54 -30.69
CA ASN A 251 2.71 14.87 -32.05
C ASN A 251 1.79 15.55 -33.12
N GLY A 252 2.32 16.60 -33.78
CA GLY A 252 1.79 17.23 -35.03
C GLY A 252 2.14 16.46 -36.33
N PRO A 253 1.89 16.99 -37.57
CA PRO A 253 1.75 18.40 -37.99
C PRO A 253 0.52 18.78 -38.87
N GLU A 254 0.34 20.10 -39.05
CA GLU A 254 -0.42 20.94 -40.02
C GLU A 254 -1.66 20.41 -40.79
N MET A 255 -2.80 21.13 -40.67
CA MET A 255 -3.50 21.78 -41.80
C MET A 255 -4.79 22.51 -41.35
N ASP A 256 -4.90 23.75 -41.84
CA ASP A 256 -6.08 24.49 -42.31
C ASP A 256 -7.37 24.69 -41.48
N LYS A 257 -7.83 25.94 -41.58
CA LYS A 257 -9.11 26.48 -41.13
C LYS A 257 -10.27 25.72 -41.78
N VAL A 258 -10.89 24.78 -41.05
CA VAL A 258 -12.18 24.20 -41.41
C VAL A 258 -13.09 24.18 -40.18
N SER A 259 -14.24 24.83 -40.34
CA SER A 259 -15.50 24.80 -39.56
C SER A 259 -15.49 24.24 -38.13
N LEU A 260 -15.98 25.07 -37.20
CA LEU A 260 -16.38 24.74 -35.83
C LEU A 260 -17.52 23.70 -35.80
N GLU A 261 -17.23 22.45 -36.12
CA GLU A 261 -18.01 21.33 -35.60
C GLU A 261 -17.53 21.02 -34.17
N LYS A 262 -18.47 20.73 -33.27
CA LYS A 262 -18.20 20.37 -31.87
C LYS A 262 -17.14 19.27 -31.82
N ARG A 263 -15.87 19.64 -31.61
CA ARG A 263 -14.80 18.69 -31.32
C ARG A 263 -15.22 17.88 -30.10
N ASN A 264 -15.55 16.61 -30.33
CA ASN A 264 -15.90 15.64 -29.31
C ASN A 264 -14.72 15.60 -28.32
N ARG A 265 -14.88 16.22 -27.16
CA ARG A 265 -13.80 16.36 -26.17
C ARG A 265 -13.48 14.98 -25.63
N GLN A 266 -12.47 14.31 -26.19
CA GLN A 266 -12.01 13.04 -25.67
C GLN A 266 -11.37 13.24 -24.30
N HIS A 267 -11.71 12.39 -23.33
CA HIS A 267 -11.15 12.39 -21.98
C HIS A 267 -10.77 10.96 -21.58
N PRO A 268 -9.78 10.74 -20.70
CA PRO A 268 -9.26 9.40 -20.40
C PRO A 268 -10.31 8.44 -19.82
N TYR A 269 -11.38 8.97 -19.21
CA TYR A 269 -12.49 8.13 -18.74
C TYR A 269 -13.42 7.61 -19.86
N GLN A 270 -13.42 8.16 -21.09
CA GLN A 270 -14.44 7.84 -22.11
C GLN A 270 -14.50 6.36 -22.48
N HIS A 271 -13.38 5.67 -22.39
CA HIS A 271 -13.24 4.26 -22.75
C HIS A 271 -13.05 3.37 -21.52
N LEU A 272 -13.22 3.92 -20.31
CA LEU A 272 -13.21 3.09 -19.11
C LEU A 272 -14.50 2.24 -19.06
N PRO A 273 -14.40 1.02 -18.53
CA PRO A 273 -15.56 0.16 -18.39
C PRO A 273 -16.57 0.74 -17.39
N ASP A 274 -17.82 0.30 -17.48
CA ASP A 274 -18.92 0.79 -16.62
C ASP A 274 -18.61 0.68 -15.12
N ARG A 275 -17.85 -0.35 -14.71
CA ARG A 275 -17.35 -0.54 -13.34
C ARG A 275 -16.53 0.63 -12.78
N ALA A 276 -15.97 1.49 -13.63
CA ALA A 276 -15.21 2.67 -13.22
C ALA A 276 -16.09 3.89 -12.88
N PHE A 277 -17.40 3.82 -13.14
CA PHE A 277 -18.33 4.93 -12.98
C PHE A 277 -19.37 4.64 -11.91
N TRP A 278 -19.37 5.41 -10.82
CA TRP A 278 -20.29 5.24 -9.70
C TRP A 278 -21.76 5.10 -10.11
N LYS A 279 -22.23 5.97 -11.02
CA LYS A 279 -23.61 5.96 -11.48
C LYS A 279 -24.00 4.59 -12.06
N LYS A 280 -23.15 4.02 -12.91
CA LYS A 280 -23.40 2.75 -13.59
C LYS A 280 -23.14 1.55 -12.68
N ALA A 281 -21.99 1.55 -12.02
CA ALA A 281 -21.50 0.43 -11.21
C ALA A 281 -22.23 0.27 -9.86
N VAL A 282 -22.80 1.34 -9.32
CA VAL A 282 -23.39 1.36 -7.97
C VAL A 282 -24.83 1.86 -8.00
N ALA A 283 -25.08 3.07 -8.51
CA ALA A 283 -26.40 3.70 -8.37
C ALA A 283 -27.49 3.04 -9.25
N GLU A 284 -27.13 2.56 -10.44
CA GLU A 284 -28.02 1.90 -11.39
C GLU A 284 -27.98 0.36 -11.31
N THR A 285 -27.05 -0.19 -10.52
CA THR A 285 -26.93 -1.65 -10.31
C THR A 285 -27.87 -2.08 -9.17
N PRO A 286 -28.71 -3.12 -9.36
CA PRO A 286 -29.52 -3.67 -8.27
C PRO A 286 -28.64 -4.09 -7.08
N SER A 287 -29.07 -3.79 -5.85
CA SER A 287 -28.26 -4.04 -4.65
C SER A 287 -27.82 -5.50 -4.51
N SER A 288 -28.66 -6.46 -4.88
CA SER A 288 -28.36 -7.90 -4.85
C SER A 288 -27.40 -8.38 -5.96
N GLN A 289 -27.03 -7.50 -6.90
CA GLN A 289 -26.13 -7.79 -8.01
C GLN A 289 -24.81 -7.02 -7.94
N LEU A 290 -24.63 -6.17 -6.92
CA LEU A 290 -23.43 -5.34 -6.81
C LEU A 290 -22.19 -6.20 -6.60
N ASP A 291 -21.24 -6.09 -7.53
CA ASP A 291 -19.99 -6.83 -7.52
C ASP A 291 -18.78 -5.89 -7.59
N PRO A 292 -18.08 -5.66 -6.47
CA PRO A 292 -16.88 -4.84 -6.45
C PRO A 292 -15.59 -5.61 -6.80
N VAL A 293 -15.67 -6.88 -7.21
CA VAL A 293 -14.49 -7.70 -7.51
C VAL A 293 -13.77 -7.20 -8.77
N GLY A 294 -12.48 -6.91 -8.61
CA GLY A 294 -11.58 -6.52 -9.67
C GLY A 294 -11.00 -7.71 -10.46
N GLU A 295 -9.81 -7.50 -11.03
CA GLU A 295 -9.08 -8.58 -11.70
C GLU A 295 -8.59 -9.62 -10.70
N VAL A 296 -9.03 -10.86 -10.86
CA VAL A 296 -8.70 -11.99 -9.99
C VAL A 296 -7.36 -12.60 -10.41
N LYS A 297 -6.43 -12.75 -9.45
CA LYS A 297 -5.08 -13.27 -9.70
C LYS A 297 -5.01 -14.79 -9.84
N PHE A 298 -5.92 -15.51 -9.18
CA PHE A 298 -6.03 -16.96 -9.22
C PHE A 298 -7.43 -17.40 -8.78
N LYS A 299 -7.86 -18.57 -9.25
CA LYS A 299 -9.11 -19.21 -8.84
C LYS A 299 -8.83 -20.43 -7.96
N ILE A 300 -9.79 -20.71 -7.08
CA ILE A 300 -9.85 -21.87 -6.19
C ILE A 300 -10.51 -23.02 -6.96
N LYS A 301 -9.86 -24.18 -6.92
CA LYS A 301 -10.37 -25.44 -7.45
C LYS A 301 -11.04 -26.25 -6.34
N ARG A 302 -11.94 -27.16 -6.71
CA ARG A 302 -12.55 -28.08 -5.74
C ARG A 302 -11.54 -28.97 -5.02
N SER A 303 -10.43 -29.30 -5.67
CA SER A 303 -9.34 -30.10 -5.10
C SER A 303 -8.41 -29.33 -4.16
N ASP A 304 -8.40 -27.99 -4.24
CA ASP A 304 -7.49 -27.16 -3.45
C ASP A 304 -7.86 -27.29 -1.97
N LYS A 305 -6.85 -27.57 -1.13
CA LYS A 305 -7.01 -27.60 0.33
C LYS A 305 -7.16 -26.19 0.85
N VAL A 306 -8.39 -25.78 1.17
CA VAL A 306 -8.69 -24.44 1.67
C VAL A 306 -8.67 -24.41 3.19
N ALA A 307 -7.85 -23.55 3.77
CA ALA A 307 -7.88 -23.24 5.19
C ALA A 307 -8.33 -21.80 5.43
N THR A 308 -9.04 -21.54 6.52
CA THR A 308 -9.53 -20.19 6.87
C THR A 308 -9.18 -19.82 8.30
N ALA A 309 -8.78 -18.58 8.54
CA ALA A 309 -8.62 -18.02 9.88
C ALA A 309 -9.05 -16.55 9.90
N GLY A 310 -9.26 -15.98 11.09
CA GLY A 310 -9.58 -14.56 11.21
C GLY A 310 -10.62 -14.27 12.27
N SER A 311 -11.34 -13.16 12.07
CA SER A 311 -12.50 -12.78 12.88
C SER A 311 -13.66 -13.78 12.77
N CYS A 312 -14.73 -13.60 13.57
CA CYS A 312 -15.97 -14.38 13.48
C CYS A 312 -16.53 -14.46 12.04
N PHE A 313 -16.33 -13.42 11.22
CA PHE A 313 -16.81 -13.40 9.84
C PHE A 313 -16.17 -14.49 8.97
N ALA A 314 -14.93 -14.91 9.27
CA ALA A 314 -14.27 -16.01 8.58
C ALA A 314 -14.98 -17.36 8.75
N GLN A 315 -15.73 -17.54 9.84
CA GLN A 315 -16.49 -18.77 10.08
C GLN A 315 -17.69 -18.91 9.14
N HIS A 316 -18.26 -17.80 8.66
CA HIS A 316 -19.29 -17.85 7.62
C HIS A 316 -18.72 -18.30 6.27
N ILE A 317 -17.50 -17.83 5.95
CA ILE A 317 -16.79 -18.22 4.73
C ILE A 317 -16.47 -19.73 4.76
N SER A 318 -15.93 -20.26 5.86
CA SER A 318 -15.62 -21.70 5.96
C SER A 318 -16.85 -22.58 5.82
N LYS A 319 -17.92 -22.27 6.55
CA LYS A 319 -19.21 -23.00 6.47
C LYS A 319 -19.71 -23.08 5.03
N ARG A 320 -19.66 -21.95 4.31
CA ARG A 320 -20.19 -21.87 2.94
C ARG A 320 -19.30 -22.61 1.95
N ILE A 321 -17.97 -22.52 2.07
CA ILE A 321 -17.01 -23.31 1.28
C ILE A 321 -17.26 -24.82 1.45
N CYS A 322 -17.43 -25.30 2.69
CA CYS A 322 -17.78 -26.69 2.97
C CYS A 322 -19.11 -27.08 2.30
N SER A 323 -20.16 -26.26 2.49
CA SER A 323 -21.51 -26.55 1.96
C SER A 323 -21.56 -26.63 0.43
N MET A 324 -20.60 -26.01 -0.25
CA MET A 324 -20.51 -25.95 -1.71
C MET A 324 -19.61 -27.05 -2.29
N GLY A 325 -19.08 -27.96 -1.46
CA GLY A 325 -18.30 -29.11 -1.88
C GLY A 325 -16.86 -28.79 -2.29
N PHE A 326 -16.28 -27.72 -1.74
CA PHE A 326 -14.84 -27.47 -1.83
C PHE A 326 -14.11 -28.22 -0.71
N HIS A 327 -12.84 -28.55 -0.94
CA HIS A 327 -12.03 -29.26 0.05
C HIS A 327 -11.57 -28.31 1.17
N PHE A 328 -12.40 -28.18 2.19
CA PHE A 328 -12.01 -27.49 3.42
C PHE A 328 -11.07 -28.36 4.24
N LEU A 329 -9.85 -27.86 4.49
CA LEU A 329 -8.82 -28.56 5.22
C LEU A 329 -9.10 -28.45 6.73
N VAL A 330 -9.33 -29.58 7.39
CA VAL A 330 -9.44 -29.70 8.85
C VAL A 330 -8.30 -30.58 9.34
N THR A 331 -7.49 -30.07 10.24
CA THR A 331 -6.32 -30.75 10.80
C THR A 331 -6.46 -31.07 12.29
N GLU A 332 -7.46 -30.48 12.94
CA GLU A 332 -7.78 -30.73 14.34
C GLU A 332 -9.29 -30.97 14.47
N ASN A 333 -9.68 -32.20 14.83
CA ASN A 333 -11.08 -32.56 14.98
C ASN A 333 -11.62 -32.11 16.35
N CYS A 334 -12.79 -31.48 16.36
CA CYS A 334 -13.56 -31.24 17.58
C CYS A 334 -14.26 -32.54 18.00
N ILE A 335 -13.82 -33.15 19.10
CA ILE A 335 -14.46 -34.37 19.63
C ILE A 335 -15.79 -34.04 20.35
N SER A 336 -16.04 -32.78 20.71
CA SER A 336 -17.16 -32.45 21.60
C SER A 336 -17.88 -31.12 21.43
N ASN A 337 -17.54 -30.21 20.49
CA ASN A 337 -18.13 -28.87 20.51
C ASN A 337 -18.00 -28.08 19.17
N ASP A 338 -19.15 -27.72 18.56
CA ASP A 338 -19.33 -27.03 17.26
C ASP A 338 -18.99 -25.50 17.26
N PHE A 339 -18.12 -25.05 18.18
CA PHE A 339 -18.04 -23.62 18.52
C PHE A 339 -17.16 -22.76 17.59
N TYR A 340 -16.15 -23.36 16.94
CA TYR A 340 -15.27 -22.66 16.00
C TYR A 340 -15.09 -23.48 14.72
N ASN A 341 -15.64 -22.99 13.61
CA ASN A 341 -15.54 -23.64 12.31
C ASN A 341 -14.28 -23.21 11.54
N PHE A 342 -13.12 -23.57 12.07
CA PHE A 342 -11.82 -23.31 11.46
C PHE A 342 -11.06 -24.60 11.15
N SER A 343 -9.93 -24.46 10.45
CA SER A 343 -9.06 -25.59 10.06
C SER A 343 -8.30 -26.22 11.23
N ALA A 344 -8.15 -25.48 12.34
CA ALA A 344 -7.67 -25.96 13.64
C ALA A 344 -8.33 -25.13 14.76
N ARG A 345 -8.22 -25.60 16.02
CA ARG A 345 -8.90 -25.04 17.21
C ARG A 345 -8.18 -23.82 17.80
N TYR A 346 -7.78 -22.85 16.98
CA TYR A 346 -7.10 -21.62 17.46
C TYR A 346 -8.06 -20.52 17.94
N GLY A 347 -9.38 -20.69 17.79
CA GLY A 347 -10.35 -19.63 18.09
C GLY A 347 -10.33 -18.52 17.03
N ASN A 348 -10.75 -17.31 17.38
CA ASN A 348 -10.64 -16.18 16.46
C ASN A 348 -9.23 -15.60 16.47
N ILE A 349 -8.75 -15.19 15.29
CA ILE A 349 -7.48 -14.48 15.12
C ILE A 349 -7.82 -13.07 14.62
N TYR A 350 -7.76 -12.09 15.50
CA TYR A 350 -8.23 -10.74 15.22
C TYR A 350 -7.18 -9.88 14.51
N THR A 351 -5.92 -9.96 14.94
CA THR A 351 -4.84 -9.11 14.43
C THR A 351 -3.83 -9.89 13.57
N ALA A 352 -3.13 -9.20 12.66
CA ALA A 352 -2.05 -9.80 11.89
C ALA A 352 -0.90 -10.31 12.78
N ARG A 353 -0.60 -9.61 13.89
CA ARG A 353 0.40 -10.03 14.88
C ARG A 353 0.04 -11.38 15.51
N GLN A 354 -1.23 -11.63 15.82
CA GLN A 354 -1.69 -12.93 16.33
C GLN A 354 -1.49 -14.06 15.31
N LEU A 355 -1.69 -13.80 14.01
CA LEU A 355 -1.43 -14.78 12.96
C LEU A 355 0.06 -15.14 12.88
N VAL A 356 0.95 -14.13 12.89
CA VAL A 356 2.41 -14.34 12.92
C VAL A 356 2.78 -15.15 14.16
N GLN A 357 2.26 -14.78 15.32
CA GLN A 357 2.52 -15.46 16.57
C GLN A 357 2.03 -16.91 16.58
N LEU A 358 0.84 -17.20 16.04
CA LEU A 358 0.33 -18.56 15.91
C LEU A 358 1.28 -19.41 15.06
N PHE A 359 1.72 -18.87 13.92
CA PHE A 359 2.69 -19.53 13.06
C PHE A 359 4.01 -19.78 13.81
N ASP A 360 4.56 -18.76 14.46
CA ASP A 360 5.84 -18.88 15.17
C ASP A 360 5.79 -19.86 16.33
N ARG A 361 4.69 -19.88 17.10
CA ARG A 361 4.46 -20.88 18.15
C ARG A 361 4.34 -22.28 17.58
N ALA A 362 3.62 -22.44 16.47
CA ALA A 362 3.46 -23.73 15.82
C ALA A 362 4.82 -24.29 15.38
N PHE A 363 5.69 -23.48 14.78
CA PHE A 363 7.01 -23.91 14.29
C PHE A 363 8.16 -23.78 15.31
N GLY A 364 7.86 -23.38 16.55
CA GLY A 364 8.86 -23.27 17.62
C GLY A 364 9.80 -22.08 17.52
N TYR A 365 9.48 -21.08 16.71
CA TYR A 365 10.23 -19.81 16.61
C TYR A 365 9.90 -18.85 17.76
N PHE A 366 8.81 -19.08 18.47
CA PHE A 366 8.39 -18.26 19.61
C PHE A 366 7.77 -19.12 20.72
N CYS A 367 8.22 -18.89 21.96
CA CYS A 367 7.67 -19.51 23.16
C CYS A 367 7.30 -18.38 24.15
N PRO A 368 6.01 -18.04 24.28
CA PRO A 368 5.57 -17.00 25.20
C PRO A 368 5.86 -17.33 26.67
N LEU A 369 6.03 -16.31 27.49
CA LEU A 369 6.16 -16.41 28.95
C LEU A 369 4.83 -16.73 29.63
N ASP A 370 3.72 -16.18 29.12
CA ASP A 370 2.37 -16.51 29.56
C ASP A 370 2.01 -17.93 29.10
N ASP A 371 2.23 -18.90 30.00
CA ASP A 371 1.97 -20.31 29.72
C ASP A 371 0.54 -20.74 30.06
N HIS A 372 -0.13 -20.15 31.05
CA HIS A 372 -1.52 -20.47 31.40
C HIS A 372 -2.15 -19.33 32.18
N TRP A 373 -3.47 -19.22 32.10
CA TRP A 373 -4.26 -18.27 32.86
C TRP A 373 -5.19 -19.01 33.82
N LEU A 374 -5.23 -18.56 35.08
CA LEU A 374 -6.19 -19.04 36.08
C LEU A 374 -7.54 -18.36 35.87
N ARG A 375 -8.62 -19.12 35.90
CA ARG A 375 -9.99 -18.62 35.79
C ARG A 375 -10.61 -18.44 37.17
N SER A 376 -11.71 -17.69 37.23
CA SER A 376 -12.46 -17.46 38.47
C SER A 376 -13.10 -18.74 39.03
N ASP A 377 -13.34 -19.75 38.19
CA ASP A 377 -13.86 -21.07 38.57
C ASP A 377 -12.76 -22.02 39.12
N GLY A 378 -11.49 -21.58 39.15
CA GLY A 378 -10.35 -22.36 39.61
C GLY A 378 -9.71 -23.24 38.55
N ASN A 379 -10.30 -23.34 37.35
CA ASN A 379 -9.70 -24.05 36.21
C ASN A 379 -8.72 -23.14 35.44
N PHE A 380 -8.02 -23.72 34.47
CA PHE A 380 -7.02 -23.02 33.66
C PHE A 380 -7.51 -22.78 32.23
N CYS A 381 -7.05 -21.72 31.56
CA CYS A 381 -7.23 -21.54 30.12
C CYS A 381 -5.94 -21.13 29.42
N ASP A 382 -5.85 -21.47 28.14
CA ASP A 382 -4.72 -21.09 27.29
C ASP A 382 -4.86 -19.60 26.91
N PRO A 383 -3.90 -18.72 27.26
CA PRO A 383 -3.97 -17.27 27.02
C PRO A 383 -4.28 -16.89 25.56
N PHE A 384 -3.89 -17.76 24.63
CA PHE A 384 -3.98 -17.52 23.19
C PHE A 384 -5.23 -18.11 22.53
N ARG A 385 -5.98 -18.92 23.28
CA ARG A 385 -7.26 -19.51 22.87
C ARG A 385 -8.16 -19.71 24.10
N PRO A 386 -8.44 -18.62 24.86
CA PRO A 386 -8.94 -18.72 26.24
C PRO A 386 -10.35 -19.29 26.36
N ARG A 387 -11.10 -19.35 25.24
CA ARG A 387 -12.46 -19.89 25.16
C ARG A 387 -12.57 -21.22 24.44
N ILE A 388 -11.46 -21.84 24.04
CA ILE A 388 -11.51 -23.08 23.25
C ILE A 388 -12.06 -24.27 24.04
N GLU A 389 -11.92 -24.22 25.36
CA GLU A 389 -12.49 -25.15 26.32
C GLU A 389 -13.45 -24.36 27.23
N PRO A 390 -14.78 -24.46 27.03
CA PRO A 390 -15.76 -23.63 27.75
C PRO A 390 -15.63 -23.71 29.28
N GLY A 391 -15.36 -24.90 29.81
CA GLY A 391 -15.14 -25.14 31.25
C GLY A 391 -13.71 -24.87 31.73
N GLY A 392 -12.78 -24.53 30.83
CA GLY A 392 -11.35 -24.53 31.13
C GLY A 392 -10.79 -25.95 31.32
N PHE A 393 -9.49 -26.02 31.55
CA PHE A 393 -8.74 -27.23 31.80
C PHE A 393 -8.59 -27.44 33.32
N GLU A 394 -8.82 -28.66 33.78
CA GLU A 394 -8.72 -29.04 35.20
C GLU A 394 -7.27 -28.98 35.74
N SER A 395 -6.27 -28.94 34.86
CA SER A 395 -4.85 -28.89 35.21
C SER A 395 -4.01 -28.26 34.10
N VAL A 396 -2.85 -27.70 34.47
CA VAL A 396 -1.88 -27.12 33.52
C VAL A 396 -1.35 -28.20 32.58
N GLU A 397 -1.15 -29.43 33.06
CA GLU A 397 -0.66 -30.55 32.24
C GLU A 397 -1.64 -30.89 31.10
N ARG A 398 -2.96 -30.88 31.39
CA ARG A 398 -4.00 -31.11 30.37
C ARG A 398 -4.02 -29.98 29.34
N LEU A 399 -3.90 -28.74 29.79
CA LEU A 399 -3.83 -27.56 28.93
C LEU A 399 -2.62 -27.63 27.99
N VAL A 400 -1.43 -27.94 28.53
CA VAL A 400 -0.18 -28.07 27.77
C VAL A 400 -0.27 -29.21 26.76
N ALA A 401 -0.82 -30.36 27.14
CA ALA A 401 -1.01 -31.48 26.23
C ALA A 401 -1.96 -31.12 25.07
N ASP A 402 -3.09 -30.48 25.36
CA ASP A 402 -4.04 -30.01 24.34
C ASP A 402 -3.39 -28.96 23.42
N ARG A 403 -2.58 -28.05 23.97
CA ARG A 403 -1.82 -27.05 23.18
C ARG A 403 -0.81 -27.72 22.24
N GLN A 404 -0.08 -28.72 22.71
CA GLN A 404 0.90 -29.42 21.88
C GLN A 404 0.24 -30.11 20.68
N CYS A 405 -0.90 -30.78 20.91
CA CYS A 405 -1.74 -31.34 19.85
C CYS A 405 -2.21 -30.26 18.88
N HIS A 406 -2.74 -29.15 19.40
CA HIS A 406 -3.20 -28.02 18.61
C HIS A 406 -2.11 -27.42 17.72
N LEU A 407 -0.94 -27.11 18.28
CA LEU A 407 0.17 -26.52 17.52
C LEU A 407 0.73 -27.50 16.48
N ALA A 408 0.65 -28.81 16.72
CA ALA A 408 0.97 -29.82 15.71
C ALA A 408 -0.01 -29.81 14.53
N ALA A 409 -1.31 -29.71 14.80
CA ALA A 409 -2.33 -29.57 13.77
C ALA A 409 -2.16 -28.26 12.96
N VAL A 410 -1.84 -27.14 13.63
CA VAL A 410 -1.56 -25.87 12.96
C VAL A 410 -0.34 -25.96 12.04
N ARG A 411 0.73 -26.64 12.46
CA ARG A 411 1.88 -26.91 11.58
C ARG A 411 1.46 -27.73 10.36
N GLU A 412 0.65 -28.77 10.56
CA GLU A 412 0.14 -29.61 9.48
C GLU A 412 -0.68 -28.78 8.48
N MET A 413 -1.58 -27.93 8.98
CA MET A 413 -2.42 -27.05 8.17
C MET A 413 -1.58 -26.16 7.24
N PHE A 414 -0.63 -25.40 7.80
CA PHE A 414 0.21 -24.51 6.99
C PHE A 414 1.12 -25.26 6.01
N SER A 415 1.52 -26.49 6.35
CA SER A 415 2.35 -27.34 5.48
C SER A 415 1.57 -27.93 4.30
N GLN A 416 0.25 -28.06 4.41
CA GLN A 416 -0.56 -28.79 3.42
C GLN A 416 -1.53 -27.93 2.62
N LEU A 417 -1.93 -26.75 3.12
CA LEU A 417 -2.92 -25.92 2.44
C LEU A 417 -2.48 -25.50 1.04
N ASP A 418 -3.43 -25.29 0.14
CA ASP A 418 -3.20 -24.67 -1.16
C ASP A 418 -3.66 -23.21 -1.14
N ILE A 419 -4.78 -22.93 -0.46
CA ILE A 419 -5.38 -21.60 -0.30
C ILE A 419 -5.57 -21.31 1.19
N PHE A 420 -5.03 -20.20 1.67
CA PHE A 420 -5.33 -19.68 3.00
C PHE A 420 -6.18 -18.42 2.86
N ILE A 421 -7.35 -18.38 3.51
CA ILE A 421 -8.20 -17.20 3.57
C ILE A 421 -8.06 -16.59 4.96
N PHE A 422 -7.57 -15.36 5.03
CA PHE A 422 -7.40 -14.65 6.29
C PHE A 422 -8.29 -13.41 6.35
N THR A 423 -9.24 -13.40 7.29
CA THR A 423 -10.15 -12.27 7.53
C THR A 423 -9.62 -11.39 8.66
N LEU A 424 -9.08 -10.23 8.30
CA LEU A 424 -8.57 -9.22 9.21
C LEU A 424 -9.70 -8.65 10.08
N GLY A 425 -9.55 -8.75 11.40
CA GLY A 425 -10.57 -8.37 12.37
C GLY A 425 -10.34 -6.99 12.98
N LEU A 426 -9.21 -6.82 13.66
CA LEU A 426 -8.92 -5.70 14.54
C LEU A 426 -7.49 -5.17 14.34
N THR A 427 -7.30 -3.91 14.74
CA THR A 427 -6.00 -3.24 14.89
C THR A 427 -5.57 -3.19 16.36
N GLU A 428 -6.55 -3.19 17.27
CA GLU A 428 -6.38 -3.19 18.72
C GLU A 428 -6.10 -4.60 19.28
N CYS A 429 -5.16 -4.70 20.22
CA CYS A 429 -4.97 -5.89 21.05
C CYS A 429 -4.26 -5.56 22.38
N TRP A 430 -4.13 -6.58 23.23
CA TRP A 430 -3.28 -6.53 24.41
C TRP A 430 -1.98 -7.28 24.16
N MET A 431 -0.88 -6.69 24.61
CA MET A 431 0.47 -7.19 24.42
C MET A 431 1.20 -7.30 25.76
N SER A 432 1.94 -8.39 25.95
CA SER A 432 2.89 -8.54 27.05
C SER A 432 4.09 -7.63 26.82
N ARG A 433 4.39 -6.80 27.81
CA ARG A 433 5.58 -5.93 27.87
C ARG A 433 6.88 -6.73 28.00
N LEU A 434 6.79 -7.99 28.44
CA LEU A 434 7.96 -8.81 28.78
C LEU A 434 8.57 -9.49 27.57
N ASP A 435 7.73 -9.96 26.64
CA ASP A 435 8.14 -10.78 25.49
C ASP A 435 7.45 -10.41 24.17
N GLY A 436 6.54 -9.44 24.18
CA GLY A 436 5.78 -9.00 23.00
C GLY A 436 4.65 -9.95 22.59
N ALA A 437 4.28 -10.94 23.42
CA ALA A 437 3.17 -11.83 23.12
C ALA A 437 1.84 -11.05 23.06
N VAL A 438 1.02 -11.29 22.05
CA VAL A 438 -0.29 -10.65 21.88
C VAL A 438 -1.44 -11.61 22.18
N PHE A 439 -2.51 -11.07 22.76
CA PHE A 439 -3.65 -11.86 23.25
C PHE A 439 -4.95 -11.49 22.52
N PRO A 440 -5.88 -12.44 22.31
CA PRO A 440 -7.18 -12.19 21.68
C PRO A 440 -8.11 -11.30 22.51
N ILE A 441 -7.94 -11.31 23.82
CA ILE A 441 -8.70 -10.51 24.78
C ILE A 441 -7.76 -10.07 25.91
N ALA A 442 -8.17 -9.05 26.67
CA ALA A 442 -7.40 -8.59 27.81
C ALA A 442 -7.30 -9.70 28.88
N PRO A 443 -6.15 -9.87 29.54
CA PRO A 443 -6.07 -10.65 30.78
C PRO A 443 -7.11 -10.16 31.78
N GLY A 444 -7.75 -11.08 32.52
CA GLY A 444 -8.85 -10.78 33.43
C GLY A 444 -10.25 -10.90 32.81
N VAL A 445 -10.39 -10.92 31.47
CA VAL A 445 -11.70 -11.02 30.80
C VAL A 445 -12.22 -12.45 30.77
N ALA A 446 -11.42 -13.42 30.31
CA ALA A 446 -11.80 -14.85 30.35
C ALA A 446 -10.88 -15.70 31.24
N GLY A 447 -9.87 -15.09 31.85
CA GLY A 447 -8.86 -15.73 32.69
C GLY A 447 -7.64 -14.83 32.86
N GLY A 448 -6.82 -15.13 33.86
CA GLY A 448 -5.65 -14.33 34.21
C GLY A 448 -6.04 -13.09 35.02
N GLU A 449 -5.06 -12.25 35.32
CA GLU A 449 -5.25 -11.00 36.04
C GLU A 449 -4.58 -9.88 35.25
N PHE A 450 -5.28 -8.75 35.12
CA PHE A 450 -4.72 -7.58 34.46
C PHE A 450 -3.70 -6.89 35.36
N ASP A 451 -2.49 -6.72 34.85
CA ASP A 451 -1.40 -5.99 35.47
C ASP A 451 -0.80 -5.01 34.45
N SER A 452 -0.94 -3.71 34.69
CA SER A 452 -0.48 -2.66 33.77
C SER A 452 1.06 -2.60 33.62
N MET A 453 1.80 -3.22 34.53
CA MET A 453 3.25 -3.39 34.42
C MET A 453 3.64 -4.57 33.51
N LYS A 454 2.74 -5.54 33.32
CA LYS A 454 2.97 -6.71 32.46
C LYS A 454 2.33 -6.57 31.09
N TYR A 455 1.19 -5.91 31.00
CA TYR A 455 0.40 -5.82 29.79
C TYR A 455 0.18 -4.39 29.36
N GLU A 456 0.17 -4.18 28.06
CA GLU A 456 -0.15 -2.89 27.46
C GLU A 456 -1.14 -3.04 26.32
N PHE A 457 -1.97 -2.02 26.16
CA PHE A 457 -2.82 -1.87 25.01
C PHE A 457 -1.98 -1.41 23.81
N VAL A 458 -2.20 -2.02 22.65
CA VAL A 458 -1.55 -1.66 21.39
C VAL A 458 -2.60 -1.54 20.29
N ASN A 459 -2.50 -0.48 19.51
CA ASN A 459 -3.29 -0.26 18.30
C ASN A 459 -2.35 -0.17 17.10
N PHE A 460 -2.30 -1.23 16.29
CA PHE A 460 -1.33 -1.33 15.20
C PHE A 460 -1.68 -0.43 14.02
N GLY A 461 -0.67 0.32 13.54
CA GLY A 461 -0.78 1.09 12.31
C GLY A 461 -0.59 0.25 11.04
N VAL A 462 -0.81 0.90 9.89
CA VAL A 462 -0.69 0.26 8.56
C VAL A 462 0.67 -0.43 8.37
N ASN A 463 1.76 0.26 8.70
CA ASN A 463 3.11 -0.26 8.47
C ASN A 463 3.41 -1.51 9.30
N GLU A 464 2.93 -1.56 10.55
CA GLU A 464 3.11 -2.71 11.43
C GLU A 464 2.34 -3.93 10.93
N ILE A 465 1.09 -3.72 10.50
CA ILE A 465 0.25 -4.78 9.94
C ILE A 465 0.81 -5.30 8.62
N VAL A 466 1.26 -4.40 7.73
CA VAL A 466 1.95 -4.80 6.49
C VAL A 466 3.18 -5.63 6.83
N SER A 467 4.05 -5.15 7.73
CA SER A 467 5.24 -5.88 8.17
C SER A 467 4.91 -7.28 8.73
N ASP A 468 3.84 -7.39 9.52
CA ASP A 468 3.39 -8.67 10.09
C ASP A 468 2.91 -9.63 9.00
N LEU A 469 2.05 -9.16 8.09
CA LEU A 469 1.55 -9.96 6.97
C LEU A 469 2.70 -10.40 6.04
N GLU A 470 3.64 -9.51 5.73
CA GLU A 470 4.82 -9.86 4.95
C GLU A 470 5.72 -10.87 5.66
N SER A 471 5.91 -10.72 6.97
CA SER A 471 6.66 -11.68 7.79
C SER A 471 6.00 -13.06 7.74
N PHE A 472 4.68 -13.12 7.94
CA PHE A 472 3.90 -14.34 7.80
C PHE A 472 4.05 -14.96 6.40
N ILE A 473 3.89 -14.18 5.33
CA ILE A 473 4.01 -14.66 3.95
C ILE A 473 5.42 -15.22 3.68
N ARG A 474 6.47 -14.51 4.09
CA ARG A 474 7.86 -15.00 3.93
C ARG A 474 8.06 -16.32 4.64
N LYS A 475 7.60 -16.44 5.89
CA LYS A 475 7.72 -17.66 6.70
C LYS A 475 6.89 -18.81 6.11
N LEU A 476 5.66 -18.55 5.70
CA LEU A 476 4.79 -19.54 5.06
C LEU A 476 5.43 -20.07 3.78
N ARG A 477 6.02 -19.21 2.94
CA ARG A 477 6.69 -19.66 1.70
C ARG A 477 7.88 -20.58 1.93
N LEU A 478 8.60 -20.42 3.05
CA LEU A 478 9.71 -21.32 3.39
C LEU A 478 9.21 -22.74 3.69
N ILE A 479 7.99 -22.86 4.22
CA ILE A 479 7.37 -24.15 4.56
C ILE A 479 6.56 -24.72 3.39
N ASN A 480 5.76 -23.87 2.75
CA ASN A 480 4.82 -24.22 1.69
C ASN A 480 4.84 -23.13 0.60
N PRO A 481 5.76 -23.25 -0.39
CA PRO A 481 5.91 -22.24 -1.44
C PRO A 481 4.75 -22.19 -2.44
N ARG A 482 3.80 -23.15 -2.38
CA ARG A 482 2.64 -23.20 -3.27
C ARG A 482 1.40 -22.52 -2.70
N ALA A 483 1.40 -22.25 -1.39
CA ALA A 483 0.29 -21.60 -0.71
C ALA A 483 -0.03 -20.24 -1.32
N LYS A 484 -1.31 -20.00 -1.61
CA LYS A 484 -1.83 -18.69 -2.00
C LYS A 484 -2.68 -18.13 -0.87
N LEU A 485 -2.75 -16.80 -0.80
CA LEU A 485 -3.41 -16.08 0.28
C LEU A 485 -4.54 -15.22 -0.27
N ILE A 486 -5.73 -15.34 0.33
CA ILE A 486 -6.82 -14.40 0.13
C ILE A 486 -6.98 -13.61 1.43
N LEU A 487 -6.73 -12.30 1.35
CA LEU A 487 -7.00 -11.37 2.44
C LEU A 487 -8.40 -10.79 2.26
N THR A 488 -9.12 -10.62 3.36
CA THR A 488 -10.33 -9.81 3.40
C THR A 488 -10.44 -9.08 4.73
N VAL A 489 -11.23 -8.01 4.79
CA VAL A 489 -11.50 -7.26 6.03
C VAL A 489 -12.89 -7.64 6.56
N SER A 490 -12.97 -7.86 7.87
CA SER A 490 -14.23 -8.13 8.56
C SER A 490 -15.10 -6.89 8.60
N PRO A 491 -16.37 -6.95 8.14
CA PRO A 491 -17.32 -5.83 8.21
C PRO A 491 -17.85 -5.56 9.62
N VAL A 492 -17.70 -6.51 10.53
CA VAL A 492 -18.22 -6.43 11.90
C VAL A 492 -17.52 -5.29 12.67
N PRO A 493 -18.26 -4.28 13.15
CA PRO A 493 -17.74 -3.24 14.04
C PRO A 493 -17.10 -3.78 15.33
N LEU A 494 -16.21 -2.99 15.93
CA LEU A 494 -15.65 -3.30 17.26
C LEU A 494 -16.78 -3.35 18.29
N VAL A 495 -16.72 -4.30 19.22
CA VAL A 495 -17.62 -4.28 20.40
C VAL A 495 -17.27 -3.10 21.30
N ALA A 496 -15.98 -2.98 21.61
CA ALA A 496 -15.44 -1.93 22.46
C ALA A 496 -14.09 -1.46 21.90
N THR A 497 -13.70 -0.24 22.26
CA THR A 497 -12.36 0.30 22.01
C THR A 497 -11.76 0.75 23.33
N TYR A 498 -10.46 0.53 23.51
CA TYR A 498 -9.73 1.05 24.67
C TYR A 498 -9.14 2.45 24.40
N GLU A 499 -9.12 2.89 23.13
CA GLU A 499 -8.74 4.26 22.79
C GLU A 499 -9.70 5.26 23.45
N PRO A 500 -9.22 6.47 23.84
CA PRO A 500 -10.06 7.51 24.40
C PRO A 500 -10.88 8.23 23.31
N THR A 501 -11.62 7.46 22.51
CA THR A 501 -12.48 7.93 21.41
C THR A 501 -13.77 7.11 21.33
N HIS A 502 -14.69 7.55 20.48
CA HIS A 502 -15.94 6.85 20.26
C HIS A 502 -15.73 5.55 19.44
N VAL A 503 -16.35 4.43 19.85
CA VAL A 503 -16.20 3.11 19.22
C VAL A 503 -16.48 3.10 17.71
N LEU A 504 -17.42 3.91 17.24
CA LEU A 504 -17.68 4.10 15.80
C LEU A 504 -16.49 4.71 15.05
N ALA A 505 -15.82 5.72 15.65
CA ALA A 505 -14.65 6.35 15.05
C ALA A 505 -13.45 5.39 15.08
N ALA A 506 -13.25 4.67 16.19
CA ALA A 506 -12.25 3.61 16.30
C ALA A 506 -12.48 2.48 15.28
N THR A 507 -13.74 2.06 15.11
CA THR A 507 -14.13 1.09 14.07
C THR A 507 -13.78 1.57 12.68
N THR A 508 -14.16 2.80 12.35
CA THR A 508 -13.86 3.37 11.03
C THR A 508 -12.35 3.40 10.77
N TYR A 509 -11.57 3.84 11.77
CA TYR A 509 -10.10 3.83 11.70
C TYR A 509 -9.56 2.41 11.50
N SER A 510 -9.93 1.48 12.37
CA SER A 510 -9.47 0.09 12.38
C SER A 510 -9.71 -0.59 11.03
N LYS A 511 -10.93 -0.52 10.49
CA LYS A 511 -11.25 -1.14 9.19
C LYS A 511 -10.54 -0.46 8.02
N SER A 512 -10.37 0.86 8.05
CA SER A 512 -9.62 1.60 7.02
C SER A 512 -8.15 1.19 6.99
N VAL A 513 -7.51 1.10 8.17
CA VAL A 513 -6.11 0.66 8.31
C VAL A 513 -5.93 -0.76 7.78
N LEU A 514 -6.80 -1.70 8.18
CA LEU A 514 -6.74 -3.09 7.72
C LEU A 514 -6.95 -3.18 6.20
N ARG A 515 -7.86 -2.39 5.64
CA ARG A 515 -8.14 -2.37 4.20
C ARG A 515 -6.93 -1.88 3.40
N VAL A 516 -6.27 -0.82 3.86
CA VAL A 516 -5.05 -0.28 3.23
C VAL A 516 -3.92 -1.30 3.33
N ALA A 517 -3.70 -1.91 4.50
CA ALA A 517 -2.65 -2.91 4.69
C ALA A 517 -2.86 -4.14 3.77
N ALA A 518 -4.10 -4.63 3.67
CA ALA A 518 -4.43 -5.73 2.78
C ALA A 518 -4.19 -5.39 1.30
N ASP A 519 -4.47 -4.14 0.88
CA ASP A 519 -4.19 -3.67 -0.47
C ASP A 519 -2.70 -3.63 -0.78
N MET A 520 -1.90 -3.05 0.12
CA MET A 520 -0.46 -2.92 -0.04
C MET A 520 0.21 -4.29 -0.17
N VAL A 521 -0.18 -5.25 0.68
CA VAL A 521 0.35 -6.61 0.63
C VAL A 521 -0.14 -7.33 -0.63
N SER A 522 -1.42 -7.21 -0.99
CA SER A 522 -1.93 -7.76 -2.25
C SER A 522 -1.14 -7.22 -3.44
N CYS A 523 -0.95 -5.90 -3.57
CA CYS A 523 -0.20 -5.32 -4.68
C CYS A 523 1.27 -5.79 -4.75
N SER A 524 1.87 -6.11 -3.61
CA SER A 524 3.28 -6.53 -3.51
C SER A 524 3.52 -7.99 -3.87
N TYR A 525 2.51 -8.86 -3.80
CA TYR A 525 2.65 -10.31 -4.02
C TYR A 525 1.60 -10.86 -4.99
N LYS A 526 2.05 -11.69 -5.95
CA LYS A 526 1.20 -12.25 -7.03
C LYS A 526 0.27 -13.35 -6.53
N GLU A 527 0.71 -14.06 -5.49
CA GLU A 527 0.04 -15.13 -4.78
C GLU A 527 -0.87 -14.63 -3.64
N VAL A 528 -0.97 -13.31 -3.45
CA VAL A 528 -1.88 -12.69 -2.49
C VAL A 528 -2.95 -11.92 -3.22
N TYR A 529 -4.22 -12.12 -2.87
CA TYR A 529 -5.36 -11.40 -3.42
C TYR A 529 -6.22 -10.78 -2.31
N TYR A 530 -6.74 -9.58 -2.53
CA TYR A 530 -7.71 -8.96 -1.62
C TYR A 530 -9.14 -9.18 -2.13
N PHE A 531 -9.98 -9.82 -1.34
CA PHE A 531 -11.40 -10.00 -1.64
C PHE A 531 -12.25 -8.94 -0.91
N PRO A 532 -13.09 -8.16 -1.61
CA PRO A 532 -13.82 -7.02 -1.05
C PRO A 532 -15.10 -7.41 -0.29
N SER A 533 -15.05 -8.33 0.69
CA SER A 533 -16.26 -8.66 1.48
C SER A 533 -16.69 -7.52 2.40
N PHE A 534 -15.73 -6.71 2.88
CA PHE A 534 -15.99 -5.53 3.68
C PHE A 534 -16.90 -4.55 2.93
N GLU A 535 -16.52 -4.22 1.70
CA GLU A 535 -17.22 -3.23 0.87
C GLU A 535 -18.61 -3.69 0.42
N VAL A 536 -18.80 -5.00 0.18
CA VAL A 536 -20.12 -5.57 -0.11
C VAL A 536 -21.07 -5.36 1.08
N ILE A 537 -20.60 -5.55 2.31
CA ILE A 537 -21.45 -5.40 3.50
C ILE A 537 -21.65 -3.92 3.86
N THR A 538 -20.60 -3.11 3.87
CA THR A 538 -20.65 -1.72 4.38
C THR A 538 -20.98 -0.68 3.32
N GLY A 539 -21.15 -1.09 2.05
CA GLY A 539 -21.40 -0.17 0.94
C GLY A 539 -22.71 0.62 1.12
N ASN A 540 -22.66 1.94 0.92
CA ASN A 540 -23.80 2.83 1.08
C ASN A 540 -25.00 2.51 0.17
N TYR A 541 -24.80 1.71 -0.88
CA TYR A 541 -25.85 1.26 -1.80
C TYR A 541 -26.94 0.44 -1.10
N ASN A 542 -26.60 -0.31 -0.04
CA ASN A 542 -27.54 -1.13 0.72
C ASN A 542 -28.16 -0.38 1.92
N ARG A 543 -27.70 0.84 2.21
CA ARG A 543 -28.19 1.68 3.32
C ARG A 543 -28.21 0.99 4.69
N GLY A 544 -27.25 0.09 4.93
CA GLY A 544 -27.13 -0.66 6.19
C GLY A 544 -28.04 -1.87 6.32
N SER A 545 -28.76 -2.28 5.25
CA SER A 545 -29.70 -3.42 5.30
C SER A 545 -29.04 -4.77 5.60
N TYR A 546 -27.72 -4.87 5.45
CA TYR A 546 -26.96 -6.08 5.76
C TYR A 546 -26.49 -6.16 7.21
N PHE A 547 -26.84 -5.18 8.05
CA PHE A 547 -26.67 -5.27 9.49
C PHE A 547 -28.01 -5.58 10.17
N SER A 548 -27.96 -6.40 11.22
CA SER A 548 -29.07 -6.68 12.11
C SER A 548 -29.43 -5.45 12.95
N SER A 549 -30.45 -5.57 13.80
CA SER A 549 -30.94 -4.47 14.64
C SER A 549 -29.92 -3.93 15.65
N ASP A 550 -28.88 -4.71 15.98
CA ASP A 550 -27.75 -4.29 16.80
C ASP A 550 -26.75 -3.39 16.05
N LEU A 551 -26.93 -3.21 14.74
CA LEU A 551 -26.06 -2.47 13.83
C LEU A 551 -24.61 -3.01 13.78
N ARG A 552 -24.42 -4.28 14.18
CA ARG A 552 -23.10 -4.93 14.26
C ARG A 552 -23.08 -6.30 13.60
N SER A 553 -24.07 -7.14 13.92
CA SER A 553 -24.19 -8.49 13.35
C SER A 553 -24.58 -8.42 11.88
N VAL A 554 -23.95 -9.24 11.04
CA VAL A 554 -24.27 -9.30 9.61
C VAL A 554 -25.46 -10.23 9.39
N THR A 555 -26.42 -9.82 8.56
CA THR A 555 -27.59 -10.64 8.22
C THR A 555 -27.23 -11.80 7.30
N GLU A 556 -28.05 -12.85 7.29
CA GLU A 556 -27.89 -13.98 6.35
C GLU A 556 -27.92 -13.53 4.89
N GLU A 557 -28.78 -12.56 4.56
CA GLU A 557 -28.85 -11.97 3.21
C GLU A 557 -27.52 -11.33 2.80
N GLY A 558 -26.88 -10.58 3.70
CA GLY A 558 -25.57 -9.98 3.44
C GLY A 558 -24.48 -11.04 3.24
N ILE A 559 -24.46 -12.07 4.10
CA ILE A 559 -23.53 -13.20 4.00
C ILE A 559 -23.72 -13.93 2.65
N ASP A 560 -24.95 -14.19 2.25
CA ASP A 560 -25.27 -14.90 1.01
C ASP A 560 -24.86 -14.10 -0.22
N HIS A 561 -25.02 -12.77 -0.19
CA HIS A 561 -24.54 -11.92 -1.27
C HIS A 561 -23.01 -11.95 -1.36
N VAL A 562 -22.29 -11.81 -0.24
CA VAL A 562 -20.83 -11.94 -0.19
C VAL A 562 -20.38 -13.27 -0.78
N MET A 563 -21.01 -14.37 -0.38
CA MET A 563 -20.63 -15.70 -0.86
C MET A 563 -20.97 -15.91 -2.33
N THR A 564 -22.08 -15.36 -2.83
CA THR A 564 -22.39 -15.37 -4.27
C THR A 564 -21.28 -14.69 -5.07
N VAL A 565 -20.86 -13.51 -4.63
CA VAL A 565 -19.77 -12.74 -5.25
C VAL A 565 -18.44 -13.49 -5.14
N PHE A 566 -18.13 -14.07 -3.97
CA PHE A 566 -16.92 -14.87 -3.75
C PHE A 566 -16.85 -16.05 -4.71
N MET A 567 -17.91 -16.85 -4.79
CA MET A 567 -17.95 -18.08 -5.58
C MET A 567 -17.84 -17.78 -7.06
N ARG A 568 -18.64 -16.83 -7.56
CA ARG A 568 -18.63 -16.42 -8.97
C ARG A 568 -17.24 -16.02 -9.46
N ASN A 569 -16.51 -15.26 -8.64
CA ASN A 569 -15.27 -14.64 -9.08
C ASN A 569 -14.01 -15.45 -8.73
N LEU A 570 -13.97 -16.02 -7.52
CA LEU A 570 -12.77 -16.66 -6.98
C LEU A 570 -12.74 -18.16 -7.18
N THR A 571 -13.77 -18.79 -7.77
CA THR A 571 -13.75 -20.22 -8.06
C THR A 571 -13.80 -20.50 -9.56
N GLU A 572 -13.37 -21.69 -9.96
CA GLU A 572 -13.48 -22.15 -11.36
C GLU A 572 -14.93 -22.45 -11.77
N ASP A 573 -15.83 -22.65 -10.80
CA ASP A 573 -17.24 -22.92 -11.04
C ASP A 573 -18.01 -21.61 -11.23
N SER A 574 -17.97 -21.06 -12.45
CA SER A 574 -18.68 -19.81 -12.78
C SER A 574 -20.22 -19.92 -12.80
N ASP A 575 -20.78 -21.14 -12.71
CA ASP A 575 -22.22 -21.43 -12.84
C ASP A 575 -22.92 -21.82 -11.52
N VAL A 576 -22.33 -21.55 -10.36
CA VAL A 576 -23.03 -21.79 -9.08
C VAL A 576 -24.04 -20.67 -8.83
N SER A 577 -25.21 -20.80 -9.43
CA SER A 577 -26.42 -20.20 -8.85
C SER A 577 -26.57 -20.80 -7.45
N LEU A 578 -26.50 -19.99 -6.39
CA LEU A 578 -27.06 -20.42 -5.10
C LEU A 578 -28.47 -20.95 -5.40
N PRO A 579 -28.89 -22.13 -4.89
CA PRO A 579 -30.19 -22.68 -5.21
C PRO A 579 -31.28 -21.63 -4.94
N GLN A 580 -31.83 -21.07 -6.02
CA GLN A 580 -32.97 -20.17 -5.95
C GLN A 580 -34.08 -20.95 -5.24
N GLY A 581 -34.67 -20.33 -4.21
CA GLY A 581 -35.66 -20.96 -3.36
C GLY A 581 -36.86 -21.49 -4.15
N GLY A 582 -36.82 -22.76 -4.54
CA GLY A 582 -37.99 -23.59 -4.78
C GLY A 582 -38.42 -24.20 -3.45
N MET A 583 -39.61 -23.86 -2.99
CA MET A 583 -40.25 -24.42 -1.79
C MET A 583 -40.31 -25.96 -1.90
N THR A 584 -39.34 -26.64 -1.31
CA THR A 584 -39.45 -28.07 -0.96
C THR A 584 -39.02 -28.26 0.49
N ASN A 585 -39.73 -29.15 1.17
CA ASN A 585 -39.89 -29.27 2.63
C ASN A 585 -38.60 -29.63 3.42
N THR A 586 -37.44 -29.64 2.77
CA THR A 586 -36.12 -29.96 3.33
C THR A 586 -35.35 -28.73 3.83
N LYS A 587 -35.73 -27.51 3.40
CA LYS A 587 -35.09 -26.26 3.84
C LYS A 587 -35.25 -25.97 5.34
N SER A 588 -36.39 -26.33 5.94
CA SER A 588 -36.70 -25.89 7.31
C SER A 588 -35.85 -26.53 8.41
N VAL A 589 -35.20 -27.67 8.16
CA VAL A 589 -34.32 -28.32 9.14
C VAL A 589 -32.91 -27.72 9.06
N TYR A 590 -32.42 -27.48 7.84
CA TYR A 590 -31.11 -26.87 7.58
C TYR A 590 -31.08 -25.38 7.93
N ASP A 591 -32.12 -24.62 7.59
CA ASP A 591 -32.22 -23.19 7.94
C ASP A 591 -32.33 -23.02 9.46
N LYS A 592 -33.03 -23.93 10.16
CA LYS A 592 -33.18 -23.86 11.62
C LYS A 592 -31.90 -24.24 12.37
N GLN A 593 -31.19 -25.29 11.93
CA GLN A 593 -29.86 -25.63 12.46
C GLN A 593 -28.83 -24.53 12.16
N MET A 594 -28.86 -23.94 10.96
CA MET A 594 -27.98 -22.84 10.59
C MET A 594 -28.28 -21.58 11.44
N GLN A 595 -29.55 -21.23 11.65
CA GLN A 595 -29.94 -20.10 12.49
C GLN A 595 -29.55 -20.30 13.96
N GLU A 596 -29.76 -21.50 14.52
CA GLU A 596 -29.33 -21.84 15.88
C GLU A 596 -27.80 -21.75 16.03
N MET A 597 -27.03 -22.17 15.02
CA MET A 597 -25.56 -22.09 15.02
C MET A 597 -24.99 -20.71 14.67
N VAL A 598 -25.71 -19.88 13.89
CA VAL A 598 -25.36 -18.48 13.62
C VAL A 598 -25.58 -17.65 14.88
N ALA A 599 -26.70 -17.87 15.58
CA ALA A 599 -26.92 -17.31 16.91
C ALA A 599 -25.81 -17.74 17.88
N LEU A 600 -25.38 -19.00 17.86
CA LEU A 600 -24.28 -19.49 18.70
C LEU A 600 -22.93 -18.85 18.34
N ALA A 601 -22.60 -18.70 17.05
CA ALA A 601 -21.34 -18.07 16.62
C ALA A 601 -21.27 -16.56 16.92
N GLN A 602 -22.42 -15.87 16.88
CA GLN A 602 -22.54 -14.47 17.32
C GLN A 602 -22.38 -14.39 18.84
N THR A 603 -23.09 -15.23 19.61
CA THR A 603 -23.03 -15.33 21.10
C THR A 603 -21.63 -15.73 21.63
N VAL A 604 -20.72 -16.17 20.76
CA VAL A 604 -19.38 -16.68 21.10
C VAL A 604 -18.28 -15.82 20.47
N CYS A 605 -18.55 -14.53 20.23
CA CYS A 605 -17.49 -13.57 19.94
C CYS A 605 -16.69 -13.28 21.23
N ASP A 606 -15.36 -13.41 21.19
CA ASP A 606 -14.51 -13.17 22.38
C ASP A 606 -14.61 -11.71 22.84
N GLU A 607 -14.84 -10.79 21.90
CA GLU A 607 -15.02 -9.36 22.16
C GLU A 607 -16.30 -9.05 22.97
N GLU A 608 -17.36 -9.88 22.92
CA GLU A 608 -18.59 -9.66 23.69
C GLU A 608 -18.39 -9.83 25.20
N LEU A 609 -17.28 -10.46 25.62
CA LEU A 609 -16.92 -10.50 27.04
C LEU A 609 -16.47 -9.12 27.57
N LEU A 610 -16.12 -8.18 26.69
CA LEU A 610 -15.72 -6.82 27.10
C LEU A 610 -16.90 -5.98 27.60
N GLU A 611 -18.14 -6.39 27.32
CA GLU A 611 -19.36 -5.69 27.77
C GLU A 611 -19.88 -6.16 29.14
N ARG A 612 -19.34 -7.26 29.67
CA ARG A 612 -19.76 -7.86 30.95
C ARG A 612 -18.89 -7.34 32.08
#